data_AF-A0A378C4G4-F1
#
_entry.id   AF-A0A378C4G4-F1
#
_cell.length_a   1.000
_cell.length_b   1.000
_cell.length_c   1.000
_cell.angle_alpha   90.00
_cell.angle_beta   90.00
_cell.angle_gamma   90.00
#
_symmetry.space_group_name_H-M   'P 1'
#
loop_
_entity.id
_entity.type
_entity.pdbx_description
1 polymer ?
#
loop_
_entity_poly.entity_id
_entity_poly.type
_entity_poly.pdbx_seq_one_letter_code
_entity_poly.pdbx_strand_id
1 'polypeptide(L)' 'MMTVAAKIARDEGLADDGYRLIVNCNRHGGQEVYHIHMHLLGGRPLGPMLAHKG' A
#
# COMPACT_ATOMS: atom_id res chain seq x y z
N MET A 1 10.77 -5.40 -3.68
CA MET A 1 9.77 -4.43 -3.18
C MET A 1 9.30 -4.77 -1.77
N MET A 2 8.76 -5.97 -1.51
CA MET A 2 8.23 -6.35 -0.17
C MET A 2 9.22 -6.17 0.99
N THR A 3 10.45 -6.69 0.87
CA THR A 3 11.47 -6.59 1.94
C THR A 3 11.93 -5.16 2.17
N VAL A 4 12.06 -4.37 1.10
CA VAL A 4 12.38 -2.94 1.17
C VAL A 4 11.23 -2.17 1.83
N ALA A 5 9.99 -2.44 1.47
CA ALA A 5 8.83 -1.81 2.08
C ALA A 5 8.71 -2.15 3.57
N ALA A 6 8.99 -3.40 3.97
CA ALA A 6 9.04 -3.78 5.38
C ALA A 6 10.17 -3.09 6.15
N LYS A 7 11.32 -2.83 5.49
CA LYS A 7 12.40 -2.03 6.09
C LYS A 7 11.93 -0.58 6.29
N ILE A 8 11.40 0.06 5.25
CA ILE A 8 10.92 1.45 5.31
C ILE A 8 9.82 1.58 6.37
N ALA A 9 8.88 0.64 6.44
CA ALA A 9 7.84 0.67 7.46
C ALA A 9 8.39 0.63 8.89
N ARG A 10 9.49 -0.10 9.14
CA ARG A 10 10.18 -0.06 10.44
C ARG A 10 10.88 1.28 10.66
N ASP A 11 11.60 1.78 9.65
CA ASP A 11 12.34 3.04 9.75
C ASP A 11 11.40 4.24 10.02
N GLU A 12 10.18 4.20 9.45
CA GLU A 12 9.13 5.22 9.62
C GLU A 12 8.25 5.00 10.86
N GLY A 13 8.54 3.99 11.70
CA GLY A 13 7.75 3.70 12.90
C GLY A 13 6.33 3.16 12.65
N LEU A 14 6.06 2.65 11.44
CA LEU A 14 4.74 2.14 11.03
C LEU A 14 4.56 0.64 11.28
N ALA A 15 5.65 -0.06 11.62
CA ALA A 15 5.66 -1.53 11.63
C ALA A 15 4.76 -2.14 12.71
N ASP A 16 4.74 -1.57 13.91
CA ASP A 16 4.01 -2.13 15.05
C ASP A 16 2.51 -1.85 14.98
N ASP A 17 2.12 -0.62 14.59
CA ASP A 17 0.72 -0.24 14.35
C ASP A 17 0.14 -0.89 13.07
N GLY A 18 1.02 -1.23 12.13
CA GLY A 18 0.67 -1.87 10.86
C GLY A 18 0.56 -0.89 9.68
N TYR A 19 0.66 -1.46 8.48
CA TYR A 19 0.65 -0.73 7.20
C TYR A 19 0.03 -1.58 6.08
N ARG A 20 -0.30 -0.96 4.95
CA ARG A 20 -0.81 -1.63 3.75
C ARG A 20 0.14 -1.41 2.57
N LEU A 21 0.38 -2.49 1.83
CA LEU A 21 1.08 -2.46 0.55
C LEU A 21 0.07 -2.67 -0.59
N ILE A 22 0.05 -1.79 -1.58
CA ILE A 22 -0.86 -1.87 -2.73
C ILE A 22 -0.06 -1.79 -4.03
N VAL A 23 -0.33 -2.69 -4.96
CA VAL A 23 0.17 -2.65 -6.33
C VAL A 23 -1.03 -2.63 -7.26
N ASN A 24 -1.14 -1.57 -8.07
CA ASN A 24 -2.20 -1.42 -9.04
C ASN A 24 -1.73 -1.94 -10.41
N CYS A 25 -2.58 -2.71 -11.08
CA CYS A 25 -2.27 -3.28 -12.40
C CYS A 25 -3.42 -3.03 -13.38
N ASN A 26 -3.10 -2.39 -14.50
CA ASN A 26 -4.02 -2.06 -15.59
C ASN A 26 -5.28 -1.29 -15.13
N ARG A 27 -6.30 -1.26 -16.00
CA ARG A 27 -7.54 -0.47 -15.83
C ARG A 27 -8.31 -0.78 -14.55
N HIS A 28 -8.54 -2.05 -14.22
CA HIS A 28 -9.36 -2.40 -13.05
C HIS A 28 -8.63 -2.17 -11.71
N GLY A 29 -7.29 -2.13 -11.73
CA GLY A 29 -6.50 -1.74 -10.56
C GLY A 29 -6.32 -0.22 -10.43
N GLY A 30 -6.71 0.58 -11.44
CA GLY A 30 -6.48 2.03 -11.42
C GLY A 30 -5.00 2.40 -11.60
N GLN A 31 -4.25 1.69 -12.44
CA GLN A 31 -2.85 2.02 -12.72
C GLN A 31 -2.75 3.27 -13.62
N GLU A 32 -2.04 4.29 -13.12
CA GLU A 32 -1.79 5.54 -13.87
C GLU A 32 -0.37 5.60 -14.46
N VAL A 33 0.64 5.20 -13.68
CA VAL A 33 2.05 5.16 -14.11
C VAL A 33 2.44 3.73 -14.53
N TYR A 34 2.81 3.56 -15.79
CA TYR A 34 3.16 2.26 -16.40
C TYR A 34 4.61 1.84 -16.14
N HIS A 35 5.00 1.91 -14.87
CA HIS A 35 6.16 1.27 -14.28
C HIS A 35 5.68 0.58 -13.01
N ILE A 36 5.95 -0.70 -12.80
CA ILE A 36 5.44 -1.43 -11.62
C ILE A 36 5.92 -0.79 -10.32
N HIS A 37 5.00 -0.34 -9.48
CA HIS A 37 5.31 0.33 -8.21
C HIS A 37 4.35 -0.11 -7.12
N MET A 38 4.74 0.14 -5.87
CA MET A 38 4.02 -0.29 -4.67
C MET A 38 3.84 0.92 -3.77
N HIS A 39 2.59 1.17 -3.38
CA HIS A 39 2.26 2.14 -2.35
C HIS A 39 2.50 1.50 -0.98
N LEU A 40 3.24 2.17 -0.10
CA LEU A 40 3.30 1.89 1.33
C LEU A 40 2.48 2.96 2.04
N LEU A 41 1.41 2.55 2.71
CA LEU A 41 0.44 3.42 3.38
C LEU A 41 0.37 3.04 4.86
N GLY A 42 0.44 4.01 5.77
CA GLY A 42 0.40 3.77 7.22
C GLY A 42 0.22 5.06 8.02
N GLY A 43 0.39 4.98 9.35
CA GLY A 43 0.36 6.12 10.27
C GLY A 43 -1.02 6.45 10.85
N ARG A 44 -2.03 5.64 10.54
CA ARG A 44 -3.39 5.68 11.08
C ARG A 44 -4.18 4.44 10.65
N PRO A 45 -5.33 4.13 11.27
CA PRO A 45 -6.28 3.17 10.71
C PRO A 45 -6.64 3.53 9.26
N LEU A 46 -6.40 2.60 8.33
CA LEU A 46 -6.62 2.80 6.89
C LEU A 46 -8.03 2.44 6.43
N GLY A 47 -8.86 1.89 7.31
CA GLY A 47 -10.20 1.43 6.97
C GLY A 47 -10.21 0.17 6.08
N PRO A 48 -11.38 -0.16 5.50
CA PRO A 48 -11.54 -1.31 4.61
C PRO A 48 -10.57 -1.29 3.42
N MET A 49 -10.25 -2.47 2.88
CA MET A 49 -9.35 -2.58 1.73
C MET A 49 -10.03 -2.22 0.41
N LEU A 50 -11.29 -2.59 0.26
CA LEU A 50 -12.10 -2.29 -0.91
C LEU A 50 -13.33 -1.50 -0.49
N ALA A 51 -13.75 -0.56 -1.32
CA ALA A 51 -15.04 0.09 -1.17
C ALA A 51 -16.16 -0.94 -1.39
N HIS A 52 -17.29 -0.73 -0.71
CA HIS A 52 -18.50 -1.46 -1.05
C HIS A 52 -18.92 -1.12 -2.47
N LYS A 53 -19.33 -2.14 -3.25
CA LYS A 53 -20.08 -1.89 -4.48
C LYS A 53 -21.44 -1.33 -4.05
N GLY A 54 -21.75 -0.12 -4.52
CA GLY A 54 -23.12 0.36 -4.57
C GLY A 54 -23.96 -0.47 -5.52
#